data_AF-A0A5B8XTI0-F1
#
_entry.id   AF-A0A5B8XTI0-F1
#
_cell.length_a   1.000
_cell.length_b   1.000
_cell.length_c   1.000
_cell.angle_alpha   90.00
_cell.angle_beta   90.00
_cell.angle_gamma   90.00
#
_symmetry.space_group_name_H-M   'P 1'
#
loop_
_entity.id
_entity.type
_entity.pdbx_description
1 polymer ?
#
loop_
_entity_poly.entity_id
_entity_poly.type
_entity_poly.pdbx_seq_one_letter_code
_entity_poly.pdbx_strand_id
1 'polypeptide(L)'
;MSKVAVITGAGSGIGLATARAFLEAGYVVWGLGRSLPKLEAARAGLGDLADGRFLISGVDVADRGAVDAFFSGLEALDVLVVNHGICLEATLESPESDEVWDQTISINLNGAYNVIRAAAARIRDAGRIVTVSSGLGVRGRAAHQAYSASKHGLNGLTKSVALELAPRRITANAICPGWVATEMSAQNIVDTAIRRGIEPKDLRAEAESGIPIGRFVAPEECAAMILWLASEEAGAITGQAINISGGEF
;
A
#
# COMPACT_ATOMS: atom_id res chain seq x y z
N MET A 1 -13.64 -2.40 23.48
CA MET A 1 -12.24 -2.02 23.21
C MET A 1 -12.19 -1.39 21.83
N SER A 2 -11.37 -0.37 21.61
CA SER A 2 -11.20 0.23 20.28
C SER A 2 -10.53 -0.76 19.33
N LYS A 3 -10.99 -0.84 18.08
CA LYS A 3 -10.35 -1.67 17.05
C LYS A 3 -8.96 -1.09 16.70
N VAL A 4 -7.98 -1.95 16.46
CA VAL A 4 -6.60 -1.58 16.16
C VAL A 4 -6.28 -1.88 14.70
N ALA A 5 -5.75 -0.89 13.98
CA ALA A 5 -5.24 -1.04 12.62
C ALA A 5 -3.74 -0.77 12.55
N VAL A 6 -3.01 -1.57 11.77
CA VAL A 6 -1.59 -1.33 11.45
C VAL A 6 -1.48 -1.01 9.98
N ILE A 7 -0.90 0.14 9.63
CA ILE A 7 -0.81 0.63 8.25
C ILE A 7 0.65 0.92 7.93
N THR A 8 1.21 0.22 6.94
CA THR A 8 2.56 0.49 6.44
C THR A 8 2.57 1.58 5.38
N GLY A 9 3.63 2.40 5.32
CA GLY A 9 3.68 3.55 4.43
C GLY A 9 2.66 4.64 4.78
N ALA A 10 2.35 4.81 6.07
CA ALA A 10 1.29 5.72 6.54
C ALA A 10 1.68 7.21 6.55
N GLY A 11 2.90 7.56 6.11
CA GLY A 11 3.40 8.93 6.15
C GLY A 11 2.92 9.84 5.02
N SER A 12 2.36 9.29 3.93
CA SER A 12 1.84 10.09 2.81
C SER A 12 0.90 9.28 1.92
N GLY A 13 0.31 9.95 0.92
CA GLY A 13 -0.49 9.33 -0.14
C GLY A 13 -1.63 8.45 0.39
N ILE A 14 -1.80 7.27 -0.24
CA ILE A 14 -2.86 6.30 0.11
C ILE A 14 -2.77 5.88 1.58
N GLY A 15 -1.56 5.68 2.11
CA GLY A 15 -1.37 5.24 3.49
C GLY A 15 -1.84 6.27 4.51
N LEU A 16 -1.54 7.55 4.29
CA LEU A 16 -2.01 8.64 5.16
C LEU A 16 -3.54 8.84 5.04
N ALA A 17 -4.08 8.82 3.82
CA ALA A 17 -5.52 8.89 3.61
C ALA A 17 -6.25 7.71 4.30
N THR A 18 -5.66 6.51 4.25
CA THR A 18 -6.17 5.33 4.96
C THR A 18 -6.08 5.51 6.47
N ALA A 19 -4.96 6.01 7.00
CA ALA A 19 -4.85 6.29 8.43
C ALA A 19 -5.92 7.28 8.91
N ARG A 20 -6.16 8.36 8.16
CA ARG A 20 -7.25 9.31 8.43
C ARG A 20 -8.62 8.61 8.49
N ALA A 21 -8.96 7.85 7.46
CA ALA A 21 -10.26 7.17 7.36
C ALA A 21 -10.50 6.19 8.53
N PHE A 22 -9.47 5.47 8.95
CA PHE A 22 -9.56 4.56 10.10
C PHE A 22 -9.69 5.30 11.43
N LEU A 23 -8.97 6.41 11.62
CA LEU A 23 -9.12 7.27 12.80
C LEU A 23 -10.52 7.88 12.87
N GLU A 24 -11.07 8.34 11.76
CA GLU A 24 -12.46 8.82 11.66
C GLU A 24 -13.48 7.72 12.00
N ALA A 25 -13.19 6.47 11.60
CA ALA A 25 -13.98 5.30 11.96
C ALA A 25 -13.78 4.79 13.41
N GLY A 26 -13.00 5.51 14.24
CA GLY A 26 -12.82 5.20 15.66
C GLY A 26 -11.72 4.18 15.99
N TYR A 27 -10.87 3.82 15.02
CA TYR A 27 -9.75 2.93 15.26
C TYR A 27 -8.61 3.63 16.01
N VAL A 28 -7.81 2.84 16.71
CA VAL A 28 -6.42 3.18 17.02
C VAL A 28 -5.56 2.69 15.86
N VAL A 29 -4.73 3.57 15.31
CA VAL A 29 -3.93 3.31 14.12
C VAL A 29 -2.45 3.38 14.45
N TRP A 30 -1.73 2.30 14.17
CA TRP A 30 -0.27 2.27 14.11
C TRP A 30 0.20 2.56 12.67
N GLY A 31 0.77 3.74 12.46
CA GLY A 31 1.42 4.12 11.21
C GLY A 31 2.90 3.70 11.20
N LEU A 32 3.27 2.84 10.25
CA LEU A 32 4.64 2.37 10.07
C LEU A 32 5.29 2.98 8.83
N GLY A 33 6.60 3.21 8.90
CA GLY A 33 7.39 3.64 7.76
C GLY A 33 8.84 3.93 8.16
N ARG A 34 9.75 3.94 7.18
CA ARG A 34 11.19 4.17 7.43
C ARG A 34 11.50 5.60 7.90
N SER A 35 10.74 6.58 7.41
CA SER A 35 10.95 7.98 7.73
C SER A 35 10.05 8.40 8.89
N LEU A 36 10.60 8.40 10.11
CA LEU A 36 9.94 8.98 11.27
C LEU A 36 9.55 10.45 11.06
N PRO A 37 10.40 11.33 10.47
CA PRO A 37 9.98 12.70 10.20
C PRO A 37 8.73 12.82 9.30
N LYS A 38 8.60 11.98 8.27
CA LYS A 38 7.37 11.95 7.45
C LYS A 38 6.14 11.49 8.26
N LEU A 39 6.30 10.51 9.14
CA LEU A 39 5.21 10.06 10.03
C LEU A 39 4.82 11.13 11.05
N GLU A 40 5.78 11.88 11.59
CA GLU A 40 5.53 12.98 12.50
C GLU A 40 4.78 14.13 11.82
N ALA A 41 5.19 14.49 10.60
CA ALA A 41 4.49 15.49 9.79
C ALA A 41 3.05 15.04 9.45
N ALA A 42 2.87 13.77 9.10
CA ALA A 42 1.56 13.17 8.87
C ALA A 42 0.69 13.22 10.13
N ARG A 43 1.25 12.87 11.29
CA ARG A 43 0.56 12.97 12.59
C ARG A 43 0.14 14.39 12.90
N ALA A 44 1.03 15.38 12.69
CA ALA A 44 0.70 16.78 12.88
C ALA A 44 -0.43 17.25 11.94
N GLY A 45 -0.41 16.83 10.67
CA GLY A 45 -1.47 17.15 9.70
C GLY A 45 -2.83 16.46 9.94
N LEU A 46 -2.88 15.46 10.83
CA LEU A 46 -4.12 14.85 11.28
C LEU A 46 -4.77 15.62 12.44
N GLY A 47 -4.03 16.49 13.14
CA GLY A 47 -4.53 17.28 14.27
C GLY A 47 -5.18 16.40 15.34
N ASP A 48 -6.29 16.86 15.91
CA ASP A 48 -7.04 16.20 16.98
C ASP A 48 -7.46 14.75 16.65
N LEU A 49 -7.56 14.38 15.37
CA LEU A 49 -7.84 12.99 14.99
C LEU A 49 -6.74 12.02 15.43
N ALA A 50 -5.48 12.49 15.46
CA ALA A 50 -4.32 11.70 15.84
C ALA A 50 -4.14 11.54 17.36
N ASP A 51 -4.75 12.41 18.16
CA ASP A 51 -4.48 12.48 19.60
C ASP A 51 -4.81 11.18 20.31
N GLY A 52 -3.76 10.55 20.86
CA GLY A 52 -3.83 9.27 21.55
C GLY A 52 -4.23 8.08 20.66
N ARG A 53 -4.44 8.28 19.35
CA ARG A 53 -4.97 7.26 18.44
C ARG A 53 -4.11 7.00 17.21
N PHE A 54 -3.30 7.95 16.75
CA PHE A 54 -2.32 7.72 15.68
C PHE A 54 -0.92 7.55 16.28
N LEU A 55 -0.57 6.29 16.51
CA LEU A 55 0.71 5.85 17.02
C LEU A 55 1.65 5.65 15.83
N ILE A 56 2.93 6.03 15.96
CA ILE A 56 3.89 5.96 14.86
C ILE A 56 5.11 5.13 15.25
N SER A 57 5.66 4.37 14.31
CA SER A 57 6.90 3.62 14.51
C SER A 57 7.77 3.60 13.26
N GLY A 58 9.06 3.81 13.46
CA GLY A 58 10.09 3.74 12.44
C GLY A 58 10.42 2.29 12.15
N VAL A 59 9.89 1.73 11.05
CA VAL A 59 10.11 0.34 10.66
C VAL A 59 10.49 0.27 9.19
N ASP A 60 11.66 -0.30 8.91
CA ASP A 60 11.98 -0.78 7.57
C ASP A 60 11.38 -2.17 7.38
N VAL A 61 10.41 -2.26 6.48
CA VAL A 61 9.69 -3.50 6.18
C VAL A 61 10.60 -4.54 5.50
N ALA A 62 11.68 -4.12 4.84
CA ALA A 62 12.68 -5.02 4.27
C ALA A 62 13.55 -5.67 5.35
N ASP A 63 13.69 -5.04 6.52
CA ASP A 63 14.38 -5.61 7.68
C ASP A 63 13.42 -6.51 8.46
N ARG A 64 13.60 -7.83 8.28
CA ARG A 64 12.81 -8.85 8.98
C ARG A 64 12.88 -8.73 10.50
N GLY A 65 14.06 -8.41 11.05
CA GLY A 65 14.25 -8.30 12.49
C GLY A 65 13.51 -7.10 13.07
N ALA A 66 13.55 -5.94 12.38
CA ALA A 66 12.79 -4.76 12.78
C ALA A 66 11.27 -5.00 12.74
N VAL A 67 10.78 -5.69 11.70
CA VAL A 67 9.37 -6.07 11.58
C VAL A 67 8.95 -7.03 12.72
N ASP A 68 9.75 -8.06 12.98
CA ASP A 68 9.48 -9.01 14.07
C ASP A 68 9.48 -8.32 15.43
N ALA A 69 10.44 -7.41 15.67
CA ALA A 69 10.51 -6.65 16.91
C ALA A 69 9.23 -5.81 17.12
N PHE A 70 8.75 -5.09 16.10
CA PHE A 70 7.51 -4.32 16.18
C PHE A 70 6.30 -5.20 16.50
N PHE A 71 6.06 -6.24 15.70
CA PHE A 71 4.89 -7.09 15.90
C PHE A 71 4.98 -7.91 17.17
N SER A 72 6.18 -8.22 17.67
CA SER A 72 6.33 -8.95 18.94
C SER A 72 5.82 -8.17 20.16
N GLY A 73 5.92 -6.83 20.12
CA GLY A 73 5.39 -5.92 21.14
C GLY A 73 3.90 -5.57 20.99
N LEU A 74 3.27 -5.92 19.86
CA LEU A 74 1.87 -5.61 19.60
C LEU A 74 0.95 -6.72 20.09
N GLU A 75 0.15 -6.49 21.13
CA GLU A 75 -0.73 -7.52 21.73
C GLU A 75 -1.64 -8.19 20.69
N ALA A 76 -2.40 -7.40 19.94
CA ALA A 76 -3.26 -7.86 18.86
C ALA A 76 -3.64 -6.71 17.92
N LEU A 77 -4.15 -7.05 16.74
CA LEU A 77 -4.74 -6.12 15.78
C LEU A 77 -5.99 -6.69 15.13
N ASP A 78 -6.85 -5.80 14.63
CA ASP A 78 -8.06 -6.16 13.89
C ASP A 78 -7.82 -6.05 12.37
N VAL A 79 -7.02 -5.05 11.95
CA VAL A 79 -6.82 -4.74 10.53
C VAL A 79 -5.35 -4.49 10.21
N LEU A 80 -4.83 -5.14 9.17
CA LEU A 80 -3.52 -4.90 8.60
C LEU A 80 -3.67 -4.30 7.20
N VAL A 81 -3.07 -3.13 6.97
CA VAL A 81 -2.96 -2.52 5.65
C VAL A 81 -1.49 -2.50 5.19
N VAL A 82 -1.20 -3.31 4.18
CA VAL A 82 0.13 -3.44 3.58
C VAL A 82 0.21 -2.49 2.39
N ASN A 83 0.59 -1.23 2.65
CA ASN A 83 0.56 -0.15 1.67
C ASN A 83 1.96 0.35 1.23
N HIS A 84 3.03 -0.04 1.92
CA HIS A 84 4.37 0.36 1.53
C HIS A 84 4.73 -0.03 0.09
N GLY A 85 5.63 0.74 -0.51
CA GLY A 85 6.26 0.38 -1.76
C GLY A 85 7.00 1.54 -2.40
N ILE A 86 7.84 1.21 -3.38
CA ILE A 86 8.51 2.15 -4.28
C ILE A 86 8.17 1.76 -5.71
N CYS A 87 8.11 2.76 -6.60
CA CYS A 87 7.90 2.55 -8.03
C CYS A 87 9.08 3.19 -8.75
N LEU A 88 10.04 2.35 -9.13
CA LEU A 88 11.23 2.76 -9.86
C LEU A 88 11.13 2.26 -11.31
N GLU A 89 11.76 2.98 -12.21
CA GLU A 89 11.82 2.68 -13.64
C GLU A 89 13.28 2.45 -14.05
N ALA A 90 13.53 1.38 -14.80
CA ALA A 90 14.79 1.10 -15.47
C ALA A 90 14.51 0.23 -16.69
N THR A 91 15.18 0.48 -17.82
CA THR A 91 15.14 -0.48 -18.94
C THR A 91 16.01 -1.70 -18.62
N LEU A 92 15.88 -2.80 -19.35
CA LEU A 92 16.74 -3.97 -19.11
C LEU A 92 18.21 -3.73 -19.49
N GLU A 93 18.47 -2.73 -20.34
CA GLU A 93 19.81 -2.36 -20.79
C GLU A 93 20.46 -1.28 -19.92
N SER A 94 19.68 -0.65 -19.03
CA SER A 94 20.16 0.34 -18.07
C SER A 94 21.18 -0.29 -17.10
N PRO A 95 22.32 0.37 -16.81
CA PRO A 95 23.29 -0.14 -15.84
C PRO A 95 22.72 -0.27 -14.41
N GLU A 96 21.69 0.50 -14.07
CA GLU A 96 20.99 0.46 -12.79
C GLU A 96 19.88 -0.62 -12.70
N SER A 97 19.63 -1.40 -13.76
CA SER A 97 18.50 -2.34 -13.83
C SER A 97 18.48 -3.36 -12.67
N ASP A 98 19.62 -3.96 -12.35
CA ASP A 98 19.73 -4.97 -11.30
C ASP A 98 19.51 -4.37 -9.90
N GLU A 99 20.06 -3.19 -9.64
CA GLU A 99 19.85 -2.47 -8.38
C GLU A 99 18.36 -2.09 -8.19
N VAL A 100 17.73 -1.58 -9.26
CA VAL A 100 16.29 -1.26 -9.27
C VAL A 100 15.46 -2.52 -9.01
N TRP A 101 15.84 -3.66 -9.59
CA TRP A 101 15.18 -4.93 -9.36
C TRP A 101 15.26 -5.36 -7.89
N ASP A 102 16.48 -5.48 -7.36
CA ASP A 102 16.71 -5.97 -6.01
C ASP A 102 16.05 -5.08 -4.96
N GLN A 103 16.19 -3.76 -5.10
CA GLN A 103 15.59 -2.80 -4.19
C GLN A 103 14.05 -2.87 -4.22
N THR A 104 13.46 -2.94 -5.41
CA THR A 104 12.00 -2.98 -5.57
C THR A 104 11.42 -4.28 -5.03
N ILE A 105 12.02 -5.43 -5.33
CA ILE A 105 11.56 -6.74 -4.83
C ILE A 105 11.72 -6.83 -3.31
N SER A 106 12.85 -6.37 -2.78
CA SER A 106 13.13 -6.36 -1.34
C SER A 106 12.07 -5.55 -0.57
N ILE A 107 11.73 -4.35 -1.05
CA ILE A 107 10.77 -3.49 -0.36
C ILE A 107 9.33 -3.93 -0.62
N ASN A 108 8.94 -4.09 -1.89
CA ASN A 108 7.51 -4.24 -2.24
C ASN A 108 6.96 -5.65 -1.98
N LEU A 109 7.79 -6.69 -2.15
CA LEU A 109 7.35 -8.08 -2.06
C LEU A 109 7.87 -8.77 -0.80
N ASN A 110 9.19 -8.75 -0.57
CA ASN A 110 9.76 -9.35 0.64
C ASN A 110 9.28 -8.59 1.88
N GLY A 111 9.22 -7.26 1.82
CA GLY A 111 8.66 -6.44 2.90
C GLY A 111 7.19 -6.73 3.20
N ALA A 112 6.37 -6.91 2.16
CA ALA A 112 4.97 -7.31 2.33
C ALA A 112 4.84 -8.68 3.00
N TYR A 113 5.64 -9.66 2.56
CA TYR A 113 5.70 -10.97 3.19
C TYR A 113 6.15 -10.90 4.65
N ASN A 114 7.21 -10.14 4.95
CA ASN A 114 7.71 -9.95 6.32
C ASN A 114 6.61 -9.44 7.25
N VAL A 115 5.90 -8.39 6.81
CA VAL A 115 4.82 -7.75 7.58
C VAL A 115 3.63 -8.70 7.77
N ILE A 116 3.15 -9.35 6.71
CA ILE A 116 2.01 -10.27 6.80
C ILE A 116 2.34 -11.46 7.71
N ARG A 117 3.52 -12.07 7.53
CA ARG A 117 3.98 -13.20 8.35
C ARG A 117 4.04 -12.82 9.82
N ALA A 118 4.65 -11.69 10.16
CA ALA A 118 4.78 -11.25 11.55
C ALA A 118 3.42 -10.88 12.18
N ALA A 119 2.50 -10.33 11.38
CA ALA A 119 1.15 -9.99 11.82
C ALA A 119 0.22 -11.20 11.98
N ALA A 120 0.46 -12.31 11.26
CA ALA A 120 -0.47 -13.44 11.16
C ALA A 120 -0.88 -14.03 12.53
N ALA A 121 0.05 -14.09 13.49
CA ALA A 121 -0.23 -14.57 14.84
C ALA A 121 -0.89 -13.51 15.75
N ARG A 122 -0.86 -12.23 15.38
CA ARG A 122 -1.37 -11.10 16.16
C ARG A 122 -2.75 -10.62 15.69
N ILE A 123 -3.08 -10.84 14.43
CA ILE A 123 -4.39 -10.47 13.90
C ILE A 123 -5.46 -11.33 14.56
N ARG A 124 -6.53 -10.71 15.06
CA ARG A 124 -7.64 -11.43 15.71
C ARG A 124 -8.41 -12.27 14.69
N ASP A 125 -9.10 -13.29 15.18
CA ASP A 125 -10.07 -14.02 14.37
C ASP A 125 -11.15 -13.04 13.86
N ALA A 126 -11.65 -13.30 12.66
CA ALA A 126 -12.46 -12.34 11.91
C ALA A 126 -11.76 -10.99 11.62
N GLY A 127 -10.43 -10.94 11.65
CA GLY A 127 -9.64 -9.78 11.23
C GLY A 127 -9.60 -9.57 9.71
N ARG A 128 -8.88 -8.51 9.28
CA ARG A 128 -8.81 -8.08 7.87
C ARG A 128 -7.39 -7.76 7.45
N ILE A 129 -7.00 -8.23 6.28
CA ILE A 129 -5.73 -7.87 5.62
C ILE A 129 -6.08 -7.22 4.28
N VAL A 130 -5.57 -6.02 4.05
CA VAL A 130 -5.69 -5.34 2.76
C VAL A 130 -4.31 -4.97 2.25
N THR A 131 -3.94 -5.49 1.08
CA THR A 131 -2.68 -5.13 0.42
C THR A 131 -2.95 -4.06 -0.65
N VAL A 132 -2.08 -3.06 -0.73
CA VAL A 132 -2.13 -2.06 -1.82
C VAL A 132 -1.17 -2.51 -2.90
N SER A 133 -1.74 -3.16 -3.90
CA SER A 133 -1.03 -3.63 -5.08
C SER A 133 -0.86 -2.46 -6.08
N SER A 134 -1.21 -2.68 -7.35
CA SER A 134 -1.27 -1.67 -8.40
C SER A 134 -2.05 -2.25 -9.58
N GLY A 135 -2.55 -1.42 -10.48
CA GLY A 135 -2.92 -1.85 -11.83
C GLY A 135 -1.75 -2.47 -12.61
N LEU A 136 -0.50 -2.13 -12.24
CA LEU A 136 0.72 -2.81 -12.69
C LEU A 136 0.91 -4.20 -12.07
N GLY A 137 0.06 -4.58 -11.11
CA GLY A 137 -0.11 -5.96 -10.63
C GLY A 137 -1.12 -6.77 -11.45
N VAL A 138 -1.76 -6.14 -12.44
CA VAL A 138 -2.76 -6.75 -13.34
C VAL A 138 -2.27 -6.75 -14.80
N ARG A 139 -1.58 -5.68 -15.22
CA ARG A 139 -0.91 -5.59 -16.54
C ARG A 139 0.56 -5.19 -16.39
N GLY A 140 1.38 -5.56 -17.37
CA GLY A 140 2.76 -5.08 -17.46
C GLY A 140 2.86 -3.66 -18.05
N ARG A 141 3.98 -2.99 -17.76
CA ARG A 141 4.41 -1.74 -18.42
C ARG A 141 5.91 -1.79 -18.67
N ALA A 142 6.34 -1.31 -19.84
CA ALA A 142 7.75 -1.24 -20.19
C ALA A 142 8.55 -0.43 -19.14
N ALA A 143 9.80 -0.84 -18.92
CA ALA A 143 10.72 -0.28 -17.92
C ALA A 143 10.26 -0.37 -16.45
N HIS A 144 9.13 -1.03 -16.18
CA HIS A 144 8.58 -1.26 -14.83
C HIS A 144 8.61 -2.75 -14.47
N GLN A 145 9.55 -3.55 -15.00
CA GLN A 145 9.58 -5.01 -14.82
C GLN A 145 9.63 -5.40 -13.34
N ALA A 146 10.49 -4.76 -12.54
CA ALA A 146 10.60 -5.03 -11.11
C ALA A 146 9.33 -4.67 -10.34
N TYR A 147 8.76 -3.49 -10.63
CA TYR A 147 7.52 -3.06 -10.00
C TYR A 147 6.35 -3.98 -10.37
N SER A 148 6.18 -4.28 -11.65
CA SER A 148 5.13 -5.15 -12.16
C SER A 148 5.24 -6.56 -11.56
N ALA A 149 6.45 -7.13 -11.53
CA ALA A 149 6.70 -8.42 -10.89
C ALA A 149 6.37 -8.40 -9.39
N SER A 150 6.80 -7.36 -8.67
CA SER A 150 6.51 -7.22 -7.24
C SER A 150 5.01 -7.14 -6.94
N LYS A 151 4.24 -6.42 -7.77
CA LYS A 151 2.80 -6.22 -7.58
C LYS A 151 1.96 -7.41 -8.04
N HIS A 152 2.38 -8.12 -9.10
CA HIS A 152 1.79 -9.44 -9.43
C HIS A 152 2.08 -10.47 -8.33
N GLY A 153 3.31 -10.48 -7.81
CA GLY A 153 3.71 -11.31 -6.67
C GLY A 153 2.86 -11.02 -5.42
N LEU A 154 2.59 -9.75 -5.14
CA LEU A 154 1.73 -9.34 -4.03
C LEU A 154 0.28 -9.81 -4.20
N ASN A 155 -0.25 -9.81 -5.43
CA ASN A 155 -1.57 -10.38 -5.72
C ASN A 155 -1.59 -11.90 -5.49
N GLY A 156 -0.52 -12.62 -5.89
CA GLY A 156 -0.37 -14.04 -5.60
C GLY A 156 -0.26 -14.34 -4.10
N LEU A 157 0.56 -13.57 -3.39
CA LEU A 157 0.73 -13.66 -1.94
C LEU A 157 -0.61 -13.46 -1.22
N THR A 158 -1.37 -12.43 -1.62
CA THR A 158 -2.69 -12.14 -1.04
C THR A 158 -3.65 -13.33 -1.19
N LYS A 159 -3.70 -13.95 -2.38
CA LYS A 159 -4.52 -15.13 -2.62
C LYS A 159 -4.11 -16.32 -1.74
N SER A 160 -2.81 -16.56 -1.59
CA SER A 160 -2.31 -17.63 -0.72
C SER A 160 -2.67 -17.41 0.74
N VAL A 161 -2.42 -16.20 1.25
CA VAL A 161 -2.71 -15.82 2.65
C VAL A 161 -4.21 -15.87 2.95
N ALA A 162 -5.05 -15.48 1.99
CA ALA A 162 -6.50 -15.58 2.10
C ALA A 162 -6.97 -17.01 2.39
N LEU A 163 -6.39 -18.00 1.71
CA LEU A 163 -6.73 -19.41 1.89
C LEU A 163 -6.20 -19.95 3.22
N GLU A 164 -4.97 -19.60 3.59
CA GLU A 164 -4.34 -20.04 4.83
C GLU A 164 -5.10 -19.54 6.09
N LEU A 165 -5.54 -18.29 6.07
CA LEU A 165 -6.17 -17.65 7.24
C LEU A 165 -7.71 -17.76 7.27
N ALA A 166 -8.33 -18.29 6.20
CA ALA A 166 -9.77 -18.48 6.11
C ALA A 166 -10.39 -19.27 7.28
N PRO A 167 -9.77 -20.35 7.85
CA PRO A 167 -10.34 -21.07 9.00
C PRO A 167 -10.54 -20.18 10.23
N ARG A 168 -9.79 -19.08 10.35
CA ARG A 168 -9.91 -18.07 11.41
C ARG A 168 -10.86 -16.94 11.06
N ARG A 169 -11.58 -17.04 9.93
CA ARG A 169 -12.46 -16.02 9.33
C ARG A 169 -11.74 -14.71 8.99
N ILE A 170 -10.41 -14.73 8.87
CA ILE A 170 -9.65 -13.57 8.44
C ILE A 170 -9.78 -13.47 6.92
N THR A 171 -10.13 -12.29 6.41
CA THR A 171 -10.10 -12.05 4.97
C THR A 171 -8.81 -11.36 4.56
N ALA A 172 -8.30 -11.69 3.38
CA ALA A 172 -7.16 -11.00 2.77
C ALA A 172 -7.49 -10.61 1.34
N ASN A 173 -7.44 -9.33 1.02
CA ASN A 173 -7.73 -8.79 -0.31
C ASN A 173 -6.66 -7.79 -0.74
N ALA A 174 -6.54 -7.60 -2.05
CA ALA A 174 -5.71 -6.57 -2.64
C ALA A 174 -6.61 -5.52 -3.29
N ILE A 175 -6.23 -4.25 -3.16
CA ILE A 175 -6.68 -3.23 -4.10
C ILE A 175 -5.60 -3.01 -5.15
N CYS A 176 -6.00 -2.73 -6.38
CA CYS A 176 -5.13 -2.49 -7.53
C CYS A 176 -5.39 -1.07 -8.06
N PRO A 177 -4.80 -0.04 -7.45
CA PRO A 177 -4.98 1.33 -7.91
C PRO A 177 -4.34 1.56 -9.28
N GLY A 178 -5.00 2.33 -10.14
CA GLY A 178 -4.38 2.93 -11.32
C GLY A 178 -3.49 4.11 -10.96
N TRP A 179 -3.55 5.19 -11.74
CA TRP A 179 -2.94 6.45 -11.36
C TRP A 179 -3.65 7.09 -10.17
N VAL A 180 -2.92 7.36 -9.09
CA VAL A 180 -3.43 8.01 -7.87
C VAL A 180 -2.71 9.34 -7.66
N ALA A 181 -3.44 10.41 -7.31
CA ALA A 181 -2.87 11.73 -7.07
C ALA A 181 -2.02 11.78 -5.77
N THR A 182 -0.79 11.27 -5.84
CA THR A 182 0.16 11.18 -4.71
C THR A 182 1.50 11.82 -5.04
N GLU A 183 2.32 12.09 -4.01
CA GLU A 183 3.73 12.49 -4.16
C GLU A 183 4.51 11.52 -5.06
N MET A 184 4.28 10.21 -4.91
CA MET A 184 4.93 9.17 -5.73
C MET A 184 4.57 9.31 -7.22
N SER A 185 3.28 9.44 -7.54
CA SER A 185 2.86 9.60 -8.93
C SER A 185 3.31 10.93 -9.53
N ALA A 186 3.35 12.00 -8.73
CA ALA A 186 3.90 13.28 -9.17
C ALA A 186 5.40 13.17 -9.52
N GLN A 187 6.19 12.50 -8.68
CA GLN A 187 7.61 12.26 -8.94
C GLN A 187 7.82 11.37 -10.17
N ASN A 188 7.07 10.28 -10.30
CA ASN A 188 7.15 9.38 -11.47
C ASN A 188 6.85 10.12 -12.77
N ILE A 189 5.88 11.04 -12.79
CA ILE A 189 5.58 11.88 -13.95
C ILE A 189 6.80 12.74 -14.28
N VAL A 190 7.42 13.40 -13.30
CA VAL A 190 8.61 14.23 -13.53
C VAL A 190 9.76 13.39 -14.10
N ASP A 191 10.10 12.28 -13.46
CA ASP A 191 11.23 11.43 -13.85
C ASP A 191 11.04 10.84 -15.25
N THR A 192 9.82 10.38 -15.56
CA THR A 192 9.49 9.81 -16.87
C THR A 192 9.49 10.89 -17.96
N ALA A 193 9.00 12.10 -17.64
CA ALA A 193 9.00 13.22 -18.58
C ALA A 193 10.43 13.64 -18.95
N ILE A 194 11.34 13.71 -17.96
CA ILE A 194 12.77 13.97 -18.17
C ILE A 194 13.37 12.91 -19.11
N ARG A 195 13.13 11.61 -18.84
CA ARG A 195 13.64 10.51 -19.69
C ARG A 195 13.11 10.58 -21.12
N ARG A 196 11.84 10.94 -21.29
CA ARG A 196 11.17 11.04 -22.61
C ARG A 196 11.46 12.35 -23.35
N GLY A 197 12.09 13.33 -22.70
CA GLY A 197 12.34 14.65 -23.29
C GLY A 197 11.04 15.43 -23.57
N ILE A 198 10.03 15.29 -22.72
CA ILE A 198 8.74 16.00 -22.83
C ILE A 198 8.44 16.76 -21.53
N GLU A 199 7.47 17.67 -21.57
CA GLU A 199 7.06 18.41 -20.37
C GLU A 199 6.23 17.51 -19.42
N PRO A 200 6.41 17.62 -18.08
CA PRO A 200 5.62 16.86 -17.11
C PRO A 200 4.10 17.04 -17.25
N LYS A 201 3.64 18.23 -17.66
CA LYS A 201 2.22 18.51 -17.90
C LYS A 201 1.66 17.69 -19.08
N ASP A 202 2.48 17.47 -20.11
CA ASP A 202 2.06 16.76 -21.32
C ASP A 202 1.99 15.26 -21.03
N LEU A 203 2.97 14.73 -20.28
CA LEU A 203 2.91 13.35 -19.79
C LEU A 203 1.71 13.12 -18.86
N ARG A 204 1.40 14.10 -17.99
CA ARG A 204 0.21 14.02 -17.14
C ARG A 204 -1.07 13.97 -17.97
N ALA A 205 -1.21 14.85 -18.96
CA ALA A 205 -2.36 14.85 -19.86
C ALA A 205 -2.48 13.55 -20.65
N GLU A 206 -1.36 12.99 -21.12
CA GLU A 206 -1.31 11.67 -21.76
C GLU A 206 -1.83 10.58 -20.81
N ALA A 207 -1.34 10.55 -19.56
CA ALA A 207 -1.79 9.60 -18.55
C ALA A 207 -3.29 9.75 -18.24
N GLU A 208 -3.79 10.97 -18.06
CA GLU A 208 -5.22 11.24 -17.81
C GLU A 208 -6.10 10.85 -19.00
N SER A 209 -5.63 11.04 -20.23
CA SER A 209 -6.36 10.62 -21.45
C SER A 209 -6.56 9.10 -21.55
N GLY A 210 -5.66 8.33 -20.93
CA GLY A 210 -5.77 6.87 -20.83
C GLY A 210 -6.73 6.38 -19.74
N ILE A 211 -7.30 7.28 -18.94
CA ILE A 211 -8.22 6.95 -17.85
C ILE A 211 -9.64 7.34 -18.28
N PRO A 212 -10.59 6.40 -18.42
CA PRO A 212 -11.96 6.72 -18.86
C PRO A 212 -12.70 7.76 -18.02
N ILE A 213 -12.49 7.81 -16.69
CA ILE A 213 -13.04 8.86 -15.81
C ILE A 213 -12.34 10.22 -16.00
N GLY A 214 -11.22 10.28 -16.72
CA GLY A 214 -10.55 11.53 -17.14
C GLY A 214 -9.73 12.22 -16.05
N ARG A 215 -9.42 11.53 -14.94
CA ARG A 215 -8.57 12.07 -13.86
C ARG A 215 -7.86 10.96 -13.10
N PHE A 216 -6.82 11.34 -12.38
CA PHE A 216 -6.21 10.45 -11.38
C PHE A 216 -7.20 10.18 -10.24
N VAL A 217 -7.12 8.96 -9.70
CA VAL A 217 -7.85 8.53 -8.50
C VAL A 217 -7.35 9.34 -7.30
N ALA A 218 -8.26 9.80 -6.44
CA ALA A 218 -7.88 10.45 -5.21
C ALA A 218 -7.43 9.40 -4.18
N PRO A 219 -6.38 9.66 -3.36
CA PRO A 219 -5.96 8.75 -2.29
C PRO A 219 -7.11 8.32 -1.37
N GLU A 220 -8.07 9.21 -1.15
CA GLU A 220 -9.27 9.01 -0.32
C GLU A 220 -10.23 7.97 -0.93
N GLU A 221 -10.30 7.86 -2.27
CA GLU A 221 -11.10 6.83 -2.94
C GLU A 221 -10.50 5.44 -2.73
N CYS A 222 -9.17 5.34 -2.70
CA CYS A 222 -8.49 4.11 -2.30
C CYS A 222 -8.72 3.79 -0.82
N ALA A 223 -8.59 4.80 0.06
CA ALA A 223 -8.81 4.66 1.49
C ALA A 223 -10.23 4.18 1.83
N ALA A 224 -11.25 4.70 1.12
CA ALA A 224 -12.64 4.29 1.28
C ALA A 224 -12.85 2.80 0.96
N MET A 225 -12.26 2.30 -0.13
CA MET A 225 -12.32 0.87 -0.46
C MET A 225 -11.57 0.02 0.57
N ILE A 226 -10.40 0.47 1.05
CA ILE A 226 -9.64 -0.25 2.09
C ILE A 226 -10.47 -0.36 3.37
N LEU A 227 -11.09 0.75 3.81
CA LEU A 227 -11.93 0.78 5.00
C LEU A 227 -13.15 -0.13 4.84
N TRP A 228 -13.80 -0.13 3.67
CA TRP A 228 -14.92 -1.02 3.38
C TRP A 228 -14.49 -2.49 3.36
N LEU A 229 -13.37 -2.84 2.74
CA LEU A 229 -12.84 -4.21 2.80
C LEU A 229 -12.46 -4.62 4.22
N ALA A 230 -12.14 -3.66 5.09
CA ALA A 230 -11.87 -3.87 6.50
C ALA A 230 -13.14 -3.96 7.38
N SER A 231 -14.33 -3.79 6.80
CA SER A 231 -15.61 -3.82 7.51
C SER A 231 -16.14 -5.24 7.75
N GLU A 232 -17.23 -5.35 8.50
CA GLU A 232 -17.91 -6.62 8.74
C GLU A 232 -18.73 -7.05 7.50
N GLU A 233 -19.26 -6.07 6.77
CA GLU A 233 -20.02 -6.22 5.54
C GLU A 233 -19.22 -6.88 4.41
N ALA A 234 -17.90 -6.69 4.40
CA ALA A 234 -16.99 -7.33 3.44
C ALA A 234 -16.53 -8.74 3.87
N GLY A 235 -17.11 -9.33 4.92
CA GLY A 235 -16.67 -10.62 5.49
C GLY A 235 -16.72 -11.83 4.55
N ALA A 236 -17.45 -11.74 3.43
CA ALA A 236 -17.52 -12.78 2.41
C ALA A 236 -16.50 -12.59 1.27
N ILE A 237 -15.75 -11.49 1.27
CA ILE A 237 -14.80 -11.15 0.20
C ILE A 237 -13.40 -11.48 0.70
N THR A 238 -12.76 -12.49 0.10
CA THR A 238 -11.37 -12.86 0.39
C THR A 238 -10.68 -13.39 -0.87
N GLY A 239 -9.36 -13.24 -0.95
CA GLY A 239 -8.53 -13.65 -2.09
C GLY A 239 -8.72 -12.80 -3.35
N GLN A 240 -9.36 -11.64 -3.24
CA GLN A 240 -9.65 -10.78 -4.40
C GLN A 240 -8.54 -9.77 -4.67
N ALA A 241 -8.43 -9.34 -5.93
CA ALA A 241 -7.61 -8.21 -6.36
C ALA A 241 -8.52 -7.24 -7.12
N ILE A 242 -8.85 -6.11 -6.50
CA ILE A 242 -9.95 -5.22 -6.92
C ILE A 242 -9.39 -3.95 -7.53
N ASN A 243 -9.73 -3.66 -8.78
CA ASN A 243 -9.28 -2.46 -9.48
C ASN A 243 -9.92 -1.18 -8.92
N ILE A 244 -9.09 -0.15 -8.72
CA ILE A 244 -9.54 1.23 -8.43
C ILE A 244 -8.81 2.16 -9.40
N SER A 245 -9.33 2.28 -10.61
CA SER A 245 -8.54 2.77 -11.75
C SER A 245 -9.27 3.73 -12.67
N GLY A 246 -10.51 4.11 -12.34
CA GLY A 246 -11.33 4.94 -13.22
C GLY A 246 -11.57 4.34 -14.61
N GLY A 247 -11.51 3.01 -14.74
CA GLY A 247 -11.70 2.27 -15.99
C GLY A 247 -10.43 1.96 -16.78
N GLU A 248 -9.24 2.25 -16.24
CA GLU A 248 -7.96 2.03 -16.95
C GLU A 248 -7.63 0.53 -17.21
N PHE A 249 -8.26 -0.40 -16.46
CA PHE A 249 -8.06 -1.86 -16.53
C PHE A 249 -9.37 -2.62 -16.35
#